data_AF-A0A7V5P0Y9-F1
#
_entry.id   AF-A0A7V5P0Y9-F1
#
_cell.length_a   1.000
_cell.length_b   1.000
_cell.length_c   1.000
_cell.angle_alpha   90.00
_cell.angle_beta   90.00
_cell.angle_gamma   90.00
#
_symmetry.space_group_name_H-M   'P 1'
#
loop_
_entity.id
_entity.type
_entity.pdbx_description
1 polymer ?
#
loop_
_entity_poly.entity_id
_entity_poly.type
_entity_poly.pdbx_seq_one_letter_code
_entity_poly.pdbx_strand_id
1 'polypeptide(L)' 'FKDVFIGVPVVLGAGGVERILEFPLTEDEKKALSLSVEAVRRQIEKTGL' A
#
# COMPACT_ATOMS: atom_id res chain seq x y z
N PHE A 1 3.45 7.16 -3.26
CA PHE A 1 2.71 6.34 -2.30
C PHE A 1 2.73 6.95 -0.90
N LYS A 2 2.36 8.23 -0.73
CA LYS A 2 2.22 8.86 0.59
C LYS A 2 0.73 9.00 0.91
N ASP A 3 0.38 8.78 2.17
CA ASP A 3 -0.96 8.94 2.77
C ASP A 3 -2.03 7.95 2.28
N VAL A 4 -1.62 6.69 2.03
CA VAL A 4 -2.54 5.61 1.63
C VAL A 4 -2.20 4.35 2.41
N PHE A 5 -3.18 3.77 3.08
CA PHE A 5 -3.04 2.46 3.71
C PHE A 5 -3.27 1.37 2.66
N ILE A 6 -2.19 0.74 2.23
CA ILE A 6 -2.23 -0.40 1.32
C ILE A 6 -1.64 -1.63 2.01
N GLY A 7 -2.21 -2.80 1.72
CA GLY A 7 -1.66 -4.06 2.22
C GLY A 7 -0.34 -4.37 1.52
N VAL A 8 0.77 -4.32 2.26
CA VAL A 8 2.09 -4.75 1.79
C VAL A 8 2.60 -5.89 2.67
N PRO A 9 3.40 -6.82 2.13
CA PRO A 9 3.99 -7.89 2.93
C PRO A 9 4.94 -7.28 3.95
N VAL A 10 4.61 -7.47 5.23
CA VAL A 10 5.39 -6.95 6.35
C VAL A 10 5.70 -8.07 7.33
N VAL A 11 6.84 -7.95 8.00
CA VAL A 11 7.19 -8.76 9.16
C VAL A 11 6.60 -8.06 10.38
N LEU A 12 5.61 -8.70 10.99
CA LEU A 12 4.99 -8.26 12.24
C LEU A 12 5.66 -8.98 13.42
N GLY A 13 6.15 -8.20 14.38
CA GLY A 13 6.72 -8.69 15.63
C GLY A 13 5.99 -8.14 16.85
N ALA A 14 6.55 -8.37 18.03
CA ALA A 14 5.94 -7.98 19.31
C ALA A 14 5.75 -6.45 19.45
N GLY A 15 6.52 -5.65 18.70
CA GLY A 15 6.41 -4.18 18.66
C GLY A 15 5.58 -3.62 17.50
N GLY A 16 4.90 -4.46 16.72
CA GLY A 16 4.15 -4.05 15.52
C GLY A 16 4.92 -4.35 14.22
N VAL A 17 4.94 -3.39 13.29
CA VAL A 17 5.62 -3.57 11.98
C VAL A 17 7.13 -3.48 12.18
N GLU A 18 7.82 -4.61 12.14
CA GLU A 18 9.28 -4.67 12.30
C GLU A 18 10.01 -4.41 10.99
N ARG A 19 9.52 -4.95 9.87
CA ARG A 19 10.12 -4.77 8.54
C ARG A 19 9.08 -4.77 7.42
N ILE A 20 9.32 -3.97 6.39
CA ILE A 20 8.57 -4.01 5.13
C ILE A 20 9.40 -4.81 4.14
N LEU A 21 8.78 -5.79 3.49
CA LEU A 21 9.43 -6.60 2.47
C LEU A 21 9.24 -5.94 1.11
N GLU A 22 10.30 -5.35 0.57
CA GLU A 22 10.31 -4.76 -0.76
C GLU A 22 10.92 -5.75 -1.75
N PHE A 23 10.09 -6.24 -2.67
CA PHE A 23 10.52 -7.08 -3.78
C PHE A 23 10.38 -6.31 -5.08
N PRO A 24 11.23 -6.58 -6.09
CA PRO A 24 11.06 -6.00 -7.41
C PRO A 24 9.75 -6.52 -8.01
N LEU A 25 8.75 -5.64 -8.05
CA LEU A 25 7.48 -5.89 -8.74
C LEU A 25 7.70 -5.79 -10.25
N THR A 26 7.04 -6.67 -11.00
CA THR A 26 6.97 -6.55 -12.46
C THR A 26 6.17 -5.31 -12.86
N GLU A 27 6.33 -4.85 -14.10
CA GLU A 27 5.62 -3.66 -14.60
C GLU A 27 4.09 -3.80 -14.52
N ASP A 28 3.57 -5.02 -14.66
CA ASP A 28 2.14 -5.31 -14.56
C ASP A 28 1.65 -5.21 -13.11
N GLU A 29 2.40 -5.78 -12.16
CA GLU A 29 2.10 -5.68 -10.73
C GLU A 29 2.20 -4.23 -10.21
N LYS A 30 3.16 -3.44 -10.73
CA LYS A 30 3.23 -2.00 -10.42
C LYS A 30 1.99 -1.26 -10.91
N LYS A 31 1.49 -1.57 -12.10
CA LYS A 31 0.25 -0.99 -12.64
C LYS A 31 -0.95 -1.38 -11.78
N ALA A 32 -1.07 -2.65 -11.42
CA ALA A 32 -2.13 -3.13 -10.53
C ALA A 32 -2.09 -2.42 -9.18
N LEU A 33 -0.91 -2.28 -8.58
CA LEU A 33 -0.72 -1.55 -7.32
C LEU A 33 -1.11 -0.07 -7.45
N SER A 34 -0.72 0.58 -8.55
CA SER A 34 -1.08 1.98 -8.82
C SER A 34 -2.59 2.17 -8.94
N LEU A 35 -3.29 1.25 -9.62
CA LEU A 35 -4.75 1.28 -9.73
C LEU A 35 -5.43 1.13 -8.36
N SER A 36 -4.96 0.20 -7.53
CA SER A 36 -5.48 0.03 -6.16
C SER A 36 -5.24 1.27 -5.31
N VAL A 37 -4.06 1.89 -5.41
CA VAL A 37 -3.72 3.14 -4.70
C VAL A 37 -4.63 4.29 -5.13
N GLU A 38 -4.93 4.45 -6.41
CA GLU A 38 -5.87 5.46 -6.90
C GLU A 38 -7.29 5.25 -6.37
N ALA A 39 -7.77 4.00 -6.34
CA ALA A 39 -9.08 3.69 -5.80
C ALA A 39 -9.19 4.07 -4.32
N VAL A 40 -8.18 3.71 -3.51
CA VAL A 40 -8.14 4.04 -2.08
C VAL A 40 -8.02 5.55 -1.87
N ARG A 41 -7.20 6.26 -2.66
CA ARG A 41 -7.09 7.73 -2.59
C ARG A 41 -8.42 8.43 -2.84
N ARG A 42 -9.14 8.02 -3.90
CA ARG A 42 -10.48 8.55 -4.19
C ARG A 42 -11.45 8.27 -3.05
N GLN A 43 -11.31 7.14 -2.37
CA GLN A 43 -12.16 6.78 -1.25
C GLN A 43 -11.87 7.65 -0.03
N ILE A 44 -10.59 7.84 0.32
CA ILE A 44 -10.13 8.73 1.41
C ILE A 44 -10.65 10.16 1.18
N GLU A 45 -10.45 10.69 -0.03
CA GLU A 45 -10.88 12.04 -0.43
C GLU A 45 -12.41 12.20 -0.33
N LYS A 46 -13.18 11.16 -0.66
CA LYS A 46 -14.65 11.17 -0.51
C LYS A 46 -15.11 11.06 0.93
N THR A 47 -14.35 10.39 1.79
CA THR A 47 -14.71 10.20 3.20
C THR A 47 -14.18 11.30 4.13
N GLY A 48 -13.41 12.26 3.62
CA GLY A 48 -12.96 13.44 4.38
C GLY A 48 -11.96 13.14 5.49
N LEU A 49 -11.20 12.05 5.34
CA LEU A 49 -10.03 11.72 6.19
C LEU A 49 -8.79 12.48 5.72
#